data_AF-A0A9D8H3F7-F1
#
_entry.id   AF-A0A9D8H3F7-F1
#
_cell.length_a   1.000
_cell.length_b   1.000
_cell.length_c   1.000
_cell.angle_alpha   90.00
_cell.angle_beta   90.00
_cell.angle_gamma   90.00
#
_symmetry.space_group_name_H-M   'P 1'
#
loop_
_entity.id
_entity.type
_entity.pdbx_description
1 polymer ?
#
loop_
_entity_poly.entity_id
_entity_poly.type
_entity_poly.pdbx_seq_one_letter_code
_entity_poly.pdbx_strand_id
1 'polypeptide(L)'
;MAYVITEPCIGTKDTSCADVCPVDCIHPAPGEENADTATMLYIDPLECIDCDACVEACPVDATMAEDDVPAQWEVFKEINRAYYEQGADAGEKMVQEFLASRG
;
A
#
# COMPACT_ATOMS: atom_id res chain seq x y z
N MET A 1 -5.46 -7.70 -12.40
CA MET A 1 -5.58 -7.86 -10.95
C MET A 1 -4.37 -7.16 -10.35
N ALA A 2 -4.52 -6.56 -9.18
CA ALA A 2 -3.44 -5.82 -8.53
C ALA A 2 -3.14 -6.41 -7.16
N TYR A 3 -1.96 -6.11 -6.65
CA TYR A 3 -1.62 -6.33 -5.24
C TYR A 3 -2.04 -5.12 -4.41
N VAL A 4 -2.30 -5.35 -3.14
CA VAL A 4 -2.79 -4.35 -2.19
C VAL A 4 -1.90 -4.38 -0.96
N ILE A 5 -1.43 -3.22 -0.51
CA ILE A 5 -0.75 -3.08 0.78
C ILE A 5 -1.81 -2.83 1.85
N THR A 6 -1.78 -3.61 2.92
CA THR A 6 -2.78 -3.60 3.99
C THR A 6 -2.20 -3.13 5.33
N GLU A 7 -3.02 -3.19 6.37
CA GLU A 7 -2.76 -2.68 7.71
C GLU A 7 -1.35 -2.96 8.28
N PRO A 8 -0.73 -4.16 8.12
CA PRO A 8 0.58 -4.43 8.72
C PRO A 8 1.72 -3.50 8.25
N CYS A 9 1.54 -2.81 7.12
CA CYS A 9 2.50 -1.82 6.63
C CYS A 9 2.52 -0.52 7.46
N ILE A 10 1.41 -0.19 8.14
CA ILE A 10 1.25 1.05 8.91
C ILE A 10 2.35 1.15 9.97
N GLY A 11 3.17 2.21 9.87
CA GLY A 11 4.30 2.46 10.76
C GLY A 11 5.55 1.59 10.52
N THR A 12 5.44 0.49 9.78
CA THR A 12 6.59 -0.36 9.42
C THR A 12 7.39 0.28 8.28
N LYS A 13 6.73 0.54 7.14
CA LYS A 13 7.31 1.20 5.96
C LYS A 13 8.73 0.71 5.59
N ASP A 14 8.92 -0.60 5.57
CA ASP A 14 10.25 -1.22 5.36
C ASP A 14 10.80 -1.07 3.93
N THR A 15 9.94 -0.87 2.94
CA THR A 15 10.28 -0.59 1.52
C THR A 15 10.93 -1.73 0.72
N SER A 16 11.21 -2.90 1.33
CA SER A 16 11.69 -4.08 0.57
C SER A 16 10.79 -4.50 -0.59
N CYS A 17 9.48 -4.28 -0.50
CA CYS A 17 8.55 -4.52 -1.60
C CYS A 17 8.72 -3.57 -2.79
N ALA A 18 9.12 -2.32 -2.56
CA ALA A 18 9.37 -1.34 -3.61
C ALA A 18 10.63 -1.70 -4.40
N ASP A 19 11.70 -2.13 -3.72
CA ASP A 19 12.97 -2.53 -4.35
C ASP A 19 12.84 -3.69 -5.35
N VAL A 20 11.84 -4.54 -5.19
CA VAL A 20 11.60 -5.72 -6.05
C VAL A 20 10.51 -5.49 -7.09
N CYS A 21 9.82 -4.34 -7.08
CA CYS A 21 8.73 -4.07 -8.00
C CYS A 21 9.27 -3.78 -9.41
N PRO A 22 9.00 -4.61 -10.44
CA PRO A 22 9.61 -4.47 -11.77
C PRO A 22 9.07 -3.29 -12.58
N VAL A 23 7.97 -2.69 -12.13
CA VAL A 23 7.29 -1.57 -12.77
C VAL A 23 7.26 -0.32 -11.89
N ASP A 24 7.98 -0.34 -10.76
CA ASP A 24 8.12 0.80 -9.84
C ASP A 24 6.79 1.39 -9.39
N CYS A 25 5.78 0.54 -9.14
CA CYS A 25 4.42 0.99 -8.82
C CYS A 25 4.14 1.07 -7.32
N ILE A 26 5.16 1.19 -6.45
CA ILE A 26 5.00 1.15 -4.98
C ILE A 26 5.65 2.36 -4.34
N HIS A 27 4.82 3.26 -3.77
CA HIS A 27 5.26 4.55 -3.25
C HIS A 27 4.59 4.89 -1.90
N PRO A 28 5.13 5.82 -1.10
CA PRO A 28 6.37 6.54 -1.34
C PRO A 28 7.63 5.80 -0.91
N ALA A 29 8.62 5.71 -1.79
CA ALA A 29 9.94 5.16 -1.49
C ALA A 29 10.82 6.19 -0.75
N PRO A 30 11.90 5.78 -0.06
CA PRO A 30 12.77 6.69 0.69
C PRO A 30 13.34 7.80 -0.21
N GLY A 31 13.13 9.06 0.19
CA GLY A 31 13.60 10.24 -0.54
C GLY A 31 12.58 10.90 -1.47
N GLU A 32 11.38 10.33 -1.60
CA GLU A 32 10.26 10.94 -2.31
C GLU A 32 9.52 11.97 -1.44
N GLU A 33 8.78 12.88 -2.09
CA GLU A 33 8.14 14.06 -1.46
C GLU A 33 7.26 13.73 -0.24
N ASN A 34 6.70 12.51 -0.18
CA ASN A 34 5.77 12.08 0.88
C ASN A 34 6.32 10.95 1.77
N ALA A 35 7.58 10.53 1.61
CA ALA A 35 8.12 9.36 2.32
C ALA A 35 8.09 9.52 3.85
N ASP A 36 8.41 10.73 4.33
CA ASP A 36 8.47 11.04 5.75
C ASP A 36 7.10 11.16 6.41
N THR A 37 6.10 11.62 5.66
CA THR A 37 4.74 11.88 6.16
C THR A 37 3.79 10.70 5.95
N ALA A 38 4.07 9.83 4.98
CA ALA A 38 3.20 8.72 4.68
C ALA A 38 3.08 7.74 5.85
N THR A 39 1.88 7.23 6.09
CA THR A 39 1.60 6.30 7.18
C THR A 39 1.97 4.86 6.80
N MET A 40 1.93 4.56 5.50
CA MET A 40 2.23 3.27 4.89
C MET A 40 2.72 3.47 3.44
N LEU A 41 3.03 2.38 2.75
CA LEU A 41 3.24 2.37 1.30
C LEU A 41 1.94 2.01 0.57
N TYR A 42 1.86 2.36 -0.71
CA TYR A 42 0.70 2.20 -1.58
C TYR A 42 1.15 1.60 -2.91
N ILE A 43 0.32 0.72 -3.48
CA ILE A 43 0.52 0.13 -4.82
C ILE A 43 -0.42 0.83 -5.81
N ASP A 44 0.09 1.24 -6.98
CA ASP A 44 -0.75 1.68 -8.10
C ASP A 44 -1.43 0.47 -8.74
N PRO A 45 -2.77 0.32 -8.63
CA PRO A 45 -3.46 -0.82 -9.21
C PRO A 45 -3.53 -0.79 -10.74
N LEU A 46 -3.26 0.34 -11.39
CA LEU A 46 -3.25 0.48 -12.85
C LEU A 46 -1.90 0.11 -13.45
N GLU A 47 -0.80 0.31 -12.72
CA GLU A 47 0.54 -0.05 -13.17
C GLU A 47 0.97 -1.44 -12.71
N CYS A 48 0.40 -1.95 -11.61
CA CYS A 48 0.69 -3.29 -11.11
C CYS A 48 0.44 -4.36 -12.18
N ILE A 49 1.45 -5.19 -12.45
CA ILE A 49 1.41 -6.25 -13.47
C ILE A 49 1.22 -7.66 -12.90
N ASP A 50 0.78 -7.77 -11.65
CA ASP A 50 0.44 -9.06 -11.01
C ASP A 50 1.62 -10.07 -10.99
N CYS A 51 2.82 -9.59 -10.60
CA CYS A 51 4.07 -10.38 -10.68
C CYS A 51 4.49 -11.09 -9.39
N ASP A 52 3.76 -10.92 -8.28
CA ASP A 52 3.98 -11.55 -6.97
C ASP A 52 5.29 -11.20 -6.22
N ALA A 53 6.24 -10.50 -6.84
CA ALA A 53 7.55 -10.21 -6.24
C ALA A 53 7.48 -9.50 -4.87
N CYS A 54 6.48 -8.63 -4.70
CA CYS A 54 6.30 -7.83 -3.50
C CYS A 54 5.76 -8.60 -2.28
N VAL A 55 5.18 -9.79 -2.47
CA VAL A 55 4.61 -10.60 -1.37
C VAL A 55 5.70 -11.16 -0.50
N GLU A 56 6.61 -11.94 -1.09
CA GLU A 56 7.73 -12.58 -0.39
C GLU A 56 8.74 -11.57 0.17
N ALA A 57 8.80 -10.36 -0.39
CA ALA A 57 9.71 -9.32 0.06
C ALA A 57 9.20 -8.57 1.31
N CYS A 58 7.91 -8.62 1.63
CA CYS A 58 7.36 -7.85 2.75
C CYS A 58 7.61 -8.57 4.08
N PRO A 59 8.37 -7.99 5.03
CA PRO A 59 8.72 -8.68 6.29
C PRO A 59 7.55 -8.80 7.29
N VAL A 60 6.41 -8.18 6.99
CA VAL A 60 5.22 -8.11 7.85
C VAL A 60 3.95 -8.60 7.14
N ASP A 61 4.11 -9.28 6.00
CA ASP A 61 3.01 -9.88 5.23
C ASP A 61 1.87 -8.88 4.90
N ALA A 62 2.22 -7.63 4.58
CA ALA A 62 1.25 -6.57 4.31
C ALA A 62 0.71 -6.59 2.86
N THR A 63 1.49 -7.14 1.93
CA THR A 63 1.18 -7.23 0.50
C THR A 63 0.42 -8.51 0.19
N MET A 64 -0.72 -8.39 -0.49
CA MET A 64 -1.56 -9.53 -0.85
C MET A 64 -2.31 -9.26 -2.15
N ALA A 65 -2.63 -10.33 -2.89
CA ALA A 65 -3.48 -10.21 -4.06
C ALA A 65 -4.86 -9.66 -3.66
N GLU A 66 -5.46 -8.82 -4.50
CA GLU A 66 -6.73 -8.16 -4.21
C GLU A 66 -7.84 -9.14 -3.79
N ASP A 67 -7.90 -10.33 -4.40
CA ASP A 67 -8.91 -11.36 -4.09
C ASP A 67 -8.64 -12.09 -2.76
N ASP A 68 -7.43 -12.01 -2.24
CA ASP A 68 -7.00 -12.66 -0.98
C ASP A 68 -7.07 -11.71 0.22
N VAL A 69 -7.42 -10.43 0.00
CA VAL A 69 -7.58 -9.45 1.08
C VAL A 69 -8.69 -9.87 2.05
N PRO A 70 -8.40 -10.08 3.34
CA PRO A 70 -9.41 -10.41 4.33
C PRO A 70 -10.46 -9.30 4.49
N ALA A 71 -11.70 -9.68 4.86
CA ALA A 71 -12.83 -8.76 5.01
C ALA A 71 -12.55 -7.52 5.89
N GLN A 72 -11.72 -7.68 6.94
CA GLN A 72 -11.33 -6.59 7.85
C GLN A 72 -10.41 -5.53 7.22
N TRP A 73 -9.84 -5.83 6.04
CA TRP A 73 -8.89 -4.99 5.30
C TRP A 73 -9.39 -4.65 3.89
N GLU A 74 -10.64 -4.97 3.55
CA GLU A 74 -11.22 -4.64 2.23
C GLU A 74 -11.11 -3.16 1.86
N VAL A 75 -11.18 -2.27 2.87
CA VAL A 75 -10.99 -0.82 2.67
C VAL A 75 -9.62 -0.47 2.06
N PHE A 76 -8.59 -1.30 2.26
CA PHE A 76 -7.25 -1.02 1.73
C PHE A 76 -7.18 -1.08 0.22
N LYS A 77 -8.09 -1.78 -0.47
CA LYS A 77 -8.21 -1.75 -1.93
C LYS A 77 -8.45 -0.31 -2.42
N GLU A 78 -9.39 0.37 -1.78
CA GLU A 78 -9.74 1.75 -2.12
C GLU A 78 -8.67 2.72 -1.62
N ILE A 79 -8.05 2.48 -0.47
CA ILE A 79 -6.95 3.31 0.05
C ILE A 79 -5.79 3.37 -0.95
N ASN A 80 -5.34 2.21 -1.45
CA ASN A 80 -4.25 2.13 -2.43
C ASN A 80 -4.66 2.86 -3.73
N ARG A 81 -5.88 2.64 -4.22
CA ARG A 81 -6.42 3.33 -5.41
C ARG A 81 -6.48 4.85 -5.23
N ALA A 82 -7.02 5.33 -4.11
CA ALA A 82 -7.22 6.75 -3.84
C ALA A 82 -5.90 7.53 -3.82
N TYR A 83 -4.81 6.92 -3.34
CA TYR A 83 -3.47 7.52 -3.38
C TYR A 83 -3.07 7.96 -4.80
N TYR A 84 -3.37 7.15 -5.82
CA TYR A 84 -3.01 7.43 -7.22
C TYR A 84 -4.10 8.17 -8.00
N GLU A 85 -5.37 7.83 -7.81
CA GLU A 85 -6.48 8.42 -8.57
C GLU A 85 -6.93 9.79 -8.02
N GLN A 86 -6.78 10.00 -6.71
CA GLN A 86 -7.28 11.18 -6.01
C GLN A 86 -6.16 11.98 -5.32
N GLY A 87 -4.95 11.44 -5.28
CA GLY A 87 -3.74 12.05 -4.73
C GLY A 87 -3.35 11.50 -3.35
N ALA A 88 -2.08 11.67 -2.98
CA ALA A 88 -1.48 11.10 -1.77
C ALA A 88 -2.28 11.44 -0.49
N ASP A 89 -2.74 12.69 -0.37
CA ASP A 89 -3.56 13.15 0.77
C ASP A 89 -4.87 12.36 0.92
N ALA A 90 -5.46 11.88 -0.17
CA ALA A 90 -6.69 11.11 -0.14
C ALA A 90 -6.46 9.72 0.47
N GLY A 91 -5.41 9.02 0.01
CA GLY A 91 -5.00 7.73 0.57
C GLY A 91 -4.66 7.84 2.06
N GLU A 92 -3.83 8.82 2.43
CA GLU A 92 -3.45 9.09 3.82
C GLU A 92 -4.66 9.37 4.71
N LYS A 93 -5.59 10.23 4.26
CA LYS A 93 -6.81 10.53 5.01
C LYS A 93 -7.63 9.26 5.30
N MET A 94 -7.78 8.37 4.32
CA MET A 94 -8.53 7.13 4.51
C MET A 94 -7.83 6.18 5.49
N VAL A 95 -6.49 6.12 5.49
CA VAL A 95 -5.74 5.37 6.51
C VAL A 95 -6.02 5.92 7.91
N GLN A 96 -6.03 7.25 8.07
CA GLN A 96 -6.33 7.88 9.36
C GLN A 96 -7.78 7.61 9.82
N GLU A 97 -8.75 7.63 8.91
CA GLU A 97 -10.14 7.27 9.20
C GLU A 97 -10.27 5.79 9.62
N PHE A 98 -9.55 4.89 8.95
CA PHE A 98 -9.49 3.48 9.35
C PHE A 98 -8.93 3.31 10.77
N LEU A 99 -7.80 3.96 11.09
CA LEU A 99 -7.20 3.91 12.43
C LEU A 99 -8.13 4.50 13.49
N ALA A 100 -8.81 5.62 13.19
CA ALA A 100 -9.77 6.24 14.08
C ALA A 100 -11.01 5.36 14.35
N SER A 101 -11.39 4.51 13.40
CA SER A 101 -12.54 3.59 13.55
C SER A 101 -12.31 2.40 14.49
N ARG A 102 -11.05 2.15 14.89
CA ARG A 102 -10.65 1.04 15.76
C ARG A 102 -10.47 1.42 17.23
N GLY A 103 -10.64 2.70 17.58
CA GLY A 103 -10.61 3.24 18.95
C GLY A 103 -11.99 3.48 19.53
#